data_AF-A0A821D1Z6-F1
#
_entry.id   AF-A0A821D1Z6-F1
#
_cell.length_a   1.000
_cell.length_b   1.000
_cell.length_c   1.000
_cell.angle_alpha   90.00
_cell.angle_beta   90.00
_cell.angle_gamma   90.00
#
_symmetry.space_group_name_H-M   'P 1'
#
loop_
_entity.id
_entity.type
_entity.pdbx_description
1 polymer ?
#
loop_
_entity_poly.entity_id
_entity_poly.type
_entity_poly.pdbx_seq_one_letter_code
_entity_poly.pdbx_strand_id
1 'polypeptide(L)' 'HYSDRIEQFISHEIEKLNIEAKIRSITTDNGADIRLAAQNQLKFGTRISCLIHVLNLVVQNGMWLFKIPK' A
#
# COMPACT_ATOMS: atom_id res chain seq x y z
N HIS A 1 6.80 13.69 -1.88
CA HIS A 1 6.75 14.29 -3.23
C HIS A 1 6.06 13.38 -4.23
N TYR A 2 6.46 12.11 -4.39
CA TYR A 2 5.70 11.19 -5.26
C TYR A 2 4.41 10.71 -4.58
N SER A 3 4.43 10.52 -3.26
CA SER A 3 3.23 10.31 -2.43
C SER A 3 2.08 11.27 -2.78
N ASP A 4 2.37 12.57 -2.83
CA ASP A 4 1.36 13.62 -3.04
C ASP A 4 0.76 13.54 -4.45
N ARG A 5 1.57 13.21 -5.45
CA ARG A 5 1.10 13.00 -6.82
C ARG A 5 0.27 11.73 -6.97
N ILE A 6 0.64 10.67 -6.25
CA ILE A 6 -0.12 9.41 -6.21
C ILE A 6 -1.50 9.67 -5.57
N GLU A 7 -1.53 10.39 -4.45
CA GLU A 7 -2.79 10.75 -3.78
C GLU A 7 -3.68 11.57 -4.71
N GLN A 8 -3.16 12.66 -5.29
CA GLN A 8 -3.93 13.53 -6.19
C GLN A 8 -4.53 12.75 -7.36
N PHE A 9 -3.74 11.87 -7.98
CA PHE A 9 -4.22 11.05 -9.09
C PHE A 9 -5.34 10.10 -8.65
N ILE A 10 -5.15 9.38 -7.54
CA ILE A 10 -6.16 8.43 -7.05
C ILE A 10 -7.44 9.17 -6.64
N SER A 11 -7.33 10.25 -5.86
CA SER A 11 -8.47 11.07 -5.43
C SER A 11 -9.25 11.59 -6.64
N HIS A 12 -8.55 12.11 -7.67
CA HIS A 12 -9.19 12.57 -8.90
C HIS A 12 -9.96 11.47 -9.64
N GLU A 13 -9.41 10.25 -9.74
CA GLU A 13 -10.10 9.14 -10.41
C GLU A 13 -11.30 8.61 -9.62
N ILE A 14 -11.21 8.61 -8.28
CA ILE A 14 -12.34 8.19 -7.44
C ILE A 14 -13.45 9.25 -7.42
N GLU A 15 -13.11 10.54 -7.39
CA GLU A 15 -14.05 11.67 -7.45
C GLU A 15 -14.89 11.66 -8.71
N LYS A 16 -14.31 11.32 -9.86
CA LYS A 16 -15.06 11.13 -11.12
C LYS A 16 -16.16 10.08 -11.00
N LEU A 17 -15.97 9.08 -10.14
CA LEU A 17 -16.89 7.97 -9.96
C LEU A 17 -17.88 8.21 -8.82
N ASN A 18 -17.62 9.16 -7.92
CA ASN A 18 -18.43 9.48 -6.73
C ASN A 18 -18.70 8.23 -5.87
N ILE A 19 -17.63 7.48 -5.57
CA ILE A 19 -17.68 6.20 -4.82
C ILE A 19 -16.85 6.19 -3.55
N GLU A 20 -16.24 7.29 -3.15
CA GLU A 20 -15.39 7.45 -1.96
C GLU A 20 -16.05 6.85 -0.72
N ALA A 21 -17.30 7.21 -0.48
CA ALA A 21 -18.10 6.75 0.67
C ALA A 21 -18.39 5.25 0.63
N LYS A 22 -18.24 4.59 -0.52
CA LYS A 22 -18.43 3.15 -0.70
C LYS A 22 -17.12 2.36 -0.52
N ILE A 23 -15.97 3.02 -0.58
CA ILE A 23 -14.66 2.37 -0.43
C ILE A 23 -14.42 2.08 1.04
N ARG A 24 -14.49 0.80 1.41
CA ARG A 24 -14.19 0.32 2.76
C ARG A 24 -12.69 0.16 3.01
N SER A 25 -11.96 -0.31 2.01
CA SER A 25 -10.54 -0.65 2.14
C SER A 25 -9.78 -0.48 0.83
N ILE A 26 -8.50 -0.20 0.95
CA ILE A 26 -7.56 -0.04 -0.17
C ILE A 26 -6.39 -0.99 0.06
N THR A 27 -6.12 -1.88 -0.89
CA THR A 27 -5.02 -2.84 -0.76
C THR A 27 -3.81 -2.38 -1.57
N THR A 28 -2.67 -2.13 -0.91
CA THR A 28 -1.42 -1.69 -1.56
C THR A 28 -0.21 -2.42 -0.99
N ASP A 29 0.90 -2.47 -1.72
CA ASP A 29 2.17 -2.95 -1.16
C ASP A 29 2.74 -1.99 -0.09
N ASN A 30 3.90 -2.32 0.49
CA ASN A 30 4.55 -1.49 1.50
C ASN A 30 5.57 -0.50 0.92
N GLY A 31 5.50 -0.18 -0.38
CA GLY A 31 6.31 0.88 -0.98
C GLY A 31 6.11 2.21 -0.27
N ALA A 32 7.19 2.94 0.01
CA ALA A 32 7.17 4.09 0.91
C ALA A 32 6.16 5.17 0.46
N ASP A 33 6.16 5.52 -0.82
CA ASP A 33 5.29 6.57 -1.37
C ASP A 33 3.81 6.17 -1.39
N ILE A 34 3.48 4.97 -1.90
CA ILE A 34 2.09 4.49 -1.95
C ILE A 34 1.54 4.20 -0.56
N ARG A 35 2.38 3.74 0.37
CA ARG A 35 2.00 3.58 1.77
C ARG A 35 1.68 4.93 2.40
N LEU A 36 2.52 5.95 2.18
CA LEU A 36 2.27 7.29 2.72
C LEU A 36 0.99 7.88 2.13
N ALA A 37 0.80 7.79 0.81
CA ALA A 37 -0.40 8.25 0.13
C ALA A 37 -1.66 7.54 0.67
N ALA A 38 -1.66 6.22 0.69
CA ALA A 38 -2.84 5.44 1.06
C ALA A 38 -3.15 5.44 2.55
N GLN A 39 -2.16 5.59 3.43
CA GLN A 39 -2.37 5.56 4.88
C GLN A 39 -2.65 6.95 5.47
N ASN A 40 -1.98 7.99 4.96
CA ASN A 40 -1.96 9.31 5.61
C ASN A 40 -2.64 10.41 4.80
N GLN A 41 -2.86 10.21 3.50
CA GLN A 41 -3.30 11.29 2.61
C GLN A 41 -4.69 11.00 2.00
N LEU A 42 -4.97 9.77 1.59
CA LEU A 42 -6.31 9.37 1.15
C LEU A 42 -7.30 9.43 2.32
N LYS A 43 -8.40 10.16 2.11
CA LYS A 43 -9.45 10.40 3.13
C LYS A 43 -10.58 9.36 3.10
N PHE A 44 -10.38 8.24 2.42
CA PHE A 44 -11.37 7.18 2.26
C PHE A 44 -10.71 5.81 2.36
N GLY A 45 -11.49 4.83 2.85
CA GLY A 45 -11.05 3.47 3.04
C GLY A 45 -9.94 3.29 4.09
N THR A 46 -9.81 2.06 4.60
CA THR A 46 -8.65 1.67 5.42
C THR A 46 -7.61 0.99 4.55
N ARG A 47 -6.34 1.42 4.63
CA ARG A 47 -5.25 0.74 3.93
C ARG A 47 -5.01 -0.65 4.53
N ILE A 48 -4.91 -1.64 3.65
CA ILE A 48 -4.50 -3.01 3.95
C ILE A 48 -3.23 -3.34 3.15
N SER A 49 -2.26 -3.99 3.79
CA SER A 49 -1.04 -4.43 3.10
C SER A 49 -1.31 -5.60 2.16
N CYS A 50 -0.74 -5.56 0.96
CA CYS A 50 -0.83 -6.65 -0.02
C CYS A 50 -0.16 -7.92 0.52
N LEU A 51 -0.92 -9.03 0.52
CA LEU A 51 -0.46 -10.32 1.02
C LEU A 51 0.79 -10.83 0.29
N ILE A 52 0.86 -10.68 -1.04
CA ILE A 52 2.01 -11.13 -1.85
C ILE A 52 3.28 -10.43 -1.39
N HIS A 53 3.20 -9.12 -1.12
CA HIS A 53 4.36 -8.36 -0.67
C HIS A 53 4.80 -8.80 0.74
N VAL A 54 3.86 -9.01 1.66
CA VAL A 54 4.16 -9.51 3.01
C VAL A 54 4.78 -10.91 2.96
N LEU A 55 4.23 -11.80 2.15
CA LEU A 55 4.76 -13.15 1.97
C LEU A 55 6.19 -13.12 1.42
N ASN A 56 6.45 -12.31 0.40
CA ASN A 56 7.80 -12.17 -0.15
C ASN A 56 8.81 -11.69 0.91
N LEU A 57 8.43 -10.73 1.76
CA LEU A 57 9.29 -10.28 2.87
C LEU A 57 9.56 -11.41 3.88
N VAL A 58 8.54 -12.21 4.22
CA VAL A 58 8.70 -13.36 5.13
C VAL A 58 9.65 -14.39 4.52
N VAL A 59 9.48 -14.73 3.23
CA VAL A 59 10.37 -15.69 2.54
C VAL A 59 11.79 -15.16 2.46
N GLN A 60 11.99 -13.89 2.07
CA GLN A 60 13.31 -13.28 2.02
C GLN A 60 14.00 -13.32 3.39
N ASN A 61 13.32 -12.88 4.45
CA ASN A 61 13.88 -12.89 5.80
C ASN A 61 14.15 -14.33 6.31
N GLY A 62 13.25 -15.27 6.02
CA GLY A 62 13.43 -16.69 6.39
C GLY A 62 14.61 -17.34 5.67
N MET A 63 14.83 -17.02 4.39
CA MET A 63 15.97 -17.51 3.61
C MET A 63 17.31 -16.98 4.14
N TRP A 64 17.33 -15.77 4.70
CA TRP A 64 18.52 -15.22 5.36
C TRP A 64 18.90 -16.01 6.62
N LEU A 65 17.91 -16.42 7.43
CA LEU A 65 18.15 -17.28 8.60
C LEU A 65 18.69 -18.66 8.22
N PHE A 66 18.27 -19.19 7.07
CA PHE A 66 18.76 -20.47 6.54
C PHE A 66 20.18 -20.40 5.96
N LYS A 67 20.66 -19.20 5.62
CA LYS A 67 21.97 -18.98 4.99
C LYS A 67 23.11 -18.70 5.98
N ILE A 68 22.87 -18.70 7.29
CA ILE A 68 23.96 -18.60 8.29
C ILE A 68 24.81 -19.88 8.17
N PRO A 69 26.04 -19.83 7.63
CA PRO A 69 26.92 -20.98 7.61
C PRO A 69 27.37 -21.28 9.04
N LYS A 70 27.51 -22.56 9.38
CA LYS A 70 28.20 -22.98 10.61
C LYS A 70 29.65 -22.49 10.62
#